data_AF-A0A659S388-F1
#
_entry.id   AF-A0A659S388-F1
#
_cell.length_a   1.000
_cell.length_b   1.000
_cell.length_c   1.000
_cell.angle_alpha   90.00
_cell.angle_beta   90.00
_cell.angle_gamma   90.00
#
_symmetry.space_group_name_H-M   'P 1'
#
loop_
_entity.id
_entity.type
_entity.pdbx_description
1 polymer ?
#
loop_
_entity_poly.entity_id
_entity_poly.type
_entity_poly.pdbx_seq_one_letter_code
_entity_poly.pdbx_strand_id
1 'polypeptide(L)'
;VATIGAILPGDFKIKAAKLRGEPSEGMLCSFSELGISDDHSGIIELPADAPLGTDIREYLKLDDNTIEISVTPNRADCLGIIGVARDVAVLNKAPLQEPEMAPVTATISDTLPITVAAADACPRYLGRLERRLKVRAPTPEGLTARLL
;
A
#
# COMPACT_ATOMS: atom_id res chain seq x y z
N VAL A 1 8.76 -0.40 -17.52
CA VAL A 1 9.51 0.33 -18.57
C VAL A 1 8.52 0.94 -19.54
N ALA A 2 8.64 2.22 -19.85
CA ALA A 2 7.84 2.84 -20.89
C ALA A 2 8.47 2.54 -22.26
N THR A 3 7.78 1.74 -23.07
CA THR A 3 8.22 1.31 -24.40
C THR A 3 7.93 2.38 -25.45
N ILE A 4 8.56 2.27 -26.64
CA ILE A 4 8.30 3.17 -27.76
C ILE A 4 6.81 3.16 -28.11
N GLY A 5 6.24 4.37 -28.22
CA GLY A 5 4.82 4.55 -28.49
C GLY A 5 3.95 4.73 -27.25
N ALA A 6 4.47 4.47 -26.04
CA ALA A 6 3.78 4.80 -24.80
C ALA A 6 3.53 6.31 -24.69
N ILE A 7 2.41 6.68 -24.07
CA ILE A 7 2.04 8.06 -23.75
C ILE A 7 1.91 8.15 -22.24
N LEU A 8 2.79 8.91 -21.61
CA LEU A 8 2.81 9.16 -20.17
C LEU A 8 1.93 10.37 -19.82
N PRO A 9 1.56 10.55 -18.54
CA PRO A 9 0.85 11.73 -18.07
C PRO A 9 1.48 13.05 -18.58
N GLY A 10 0.64 14.01 -18.94
CA GLY A 10 1.08 15.27 -19.56
C GLY A 10 1.40 15.17 -21.06
N ASP A 11 0.77 14.21 -21.77
CA ASP A 11 0.93 13.97 -23.22
C ASP A 11 2.37 13.69 -23.67
N PHE A 12 3.17 13.10 -22.78
CA PHE A 12 4.57 12.82 -23.05
C PHE A 12 4.73 11.49 -23.81
N LYS A 13 4.99 11.57 -25.12
CA LYS A 13 5.13 10.40 -26.00
C LYS A 13 6.56 9.86 -26.06
N ILE A 14 6.74 8.59 -25.72
CA ILE A 14 8.04 7.89 -25.82
C ILE A 14 8.38 7.61 -27.28
N LYS A 15 9.58 8.03 -27.69
CA LYS A 15 10.18 7.79 -29.01
C LYS A 15 11.62 7.32 -28.82
N ALA A 16 12.11 6.53 -29.78
CA ALA A 16 13.53 6.19 -29.82
C ALA A 16 14.36 7.48 -29.97
N ALA A 17 15.39 7.62 -29.14
CA ALA A 17 16.26 8.79 -29.13
C ALA A 17 17.71 8.36 -28.90
N LYS A 18 18.65 9.27 -29.13
CA LYS A 18 20.04 9.10 -28.68
C LYS A 18 20.30 10.01 -27.49
N LEU A 19 20.74 9.44 -26.38
CA LEU A 19 21.16 10.19 -25.21
C LEU A 19 22.68 10.14 -25.13
N ARG A 20 23.33 11.31 -25.22
CA ARG A 20 24.81 11.42 -25.16
C ARG A 20 25.55 10.52 -26.16
N GLY A 21 24.96 10.29 -27.34
CA GLY A 21 25.54 9.48 -28.41
C GLY A 21 25.05 8.02 -28.43
N GLU A 22 24.54 7.51 -27.32
CA GLU A 22 24.07 6.13 -27.19
C GLU A 22 22.57 5.99 -27.49
N PRO A 23 22.14 4.91 -28.16
CA PRO A 23 20.73 4.67 -28.44
C PRO A 23 19.93 4.36 -27.16
N SER A 24 18.72 4.93 -27.05
CA SER A 24 17.75 4.62 -26.01
C SER A 24 16.39 4.30 -26.64
N GLU A 25 15.88 3.10 -26.36
CA GLU A 25 14.63 2.56 -26.93
C GLU A 25 13.48 2.54 -25.91
N GLY A 26 13.58 3.36 -24.87
CA GLY A 26 12.55 3.46 -23.85
C GLY A 26 13.00 4.32 -22.67
N MET A 27 12.23 4.24 -21.59
CA MET A 27 12.49 4.98 -20.37
C MET A 27 12.18 4.10 -19.14
N LEU A 28 13.09 4.12 -18.17
CA LEU A 28 12.82 3.65 -16.81
C LEU A 28 12.08 4.78 -16.08
N CYS A 29 10.94 4.48 -15.48
CA CYS A 29 10.06 5.48 -14.90
C CYS A 29 10.20 5.53 -13.38
N SER A 30 10.08 6.72 -12.83
CA SER A 30 9.82 7.03 -11.42
C SER A 30 8.32 7.01 -11.10
N PHE A 31 7.95 7.04 -9.82
CA PHE A 31 6.53 7.14 -9.41
C PHE A 31 5.90 8.47 -9.86
N SER A 32 6.66 9.57 -9.79
CA SER A 32 6.22 10.89 -10.25
C SER A 32 5.93 10.93 -11.75
N GLU A 33 6.79 10.34 -12.59
CA GLU A 33 6.55 10.29 -14.04
C GLU A 33 5.32 9.46 -14.43
N LEU A 34 4.92 8.49 -13.60
CA LEU A 34 3.70 7.71 -13.79
C LEU A 34 2.47 8.34 -13.13
N GLY A 35 2.62 9.44 -12.40
CA GLY A 35 1.52 10.10 -11.68
C GLY A 35 1.00 9.30 -10.47
N ILE A 36 1.84 8.44 -9.88
CA ILE A 36 1.46 7.58 -8.74
C ILE A 36 1.71 8.29 -7.40
N SER A 37 2.82 9.00 -7.28
CA SER A 37 3.17 9.77 -6.08
C SER A 37 4.14 10.91 -6.42
N ASP A 38 4.39 11.81 -5.47
CA ASP A 38 5.37 12.90 -5.65
C ASP A 38 6.84 12.45 -5.53
N ASP A 39 7.09 11.13 -5.40
CA ASP A 39 8.45 10.60 -5.31
C ASP A 39 9.18 10.68 -6.65
N HIS A 40 10.24 11.48 -6.66
CA HIS A 40 11.15 11.74 -7.77
C HIS A 40 12.61 11.41 -7.41
N SER A 41 12.83 10.66 -6.33
CA SER A 41 14.17 10.30 -5.84
C SER A 41 14.91 9.31 -6.74
N GLY A 42 14.18 8.53 -7.54
CA GLY A 42 14.76 7.54 -8.44
C GLY A 42 13.72 6.80 -9.28
N ILE A 43 14.19 5.77 -9.99
CA ILE A 43 13.36 4.84 -10.75
C ILE A 43 12.59 3.91 -9.81
N ILE A 44 11.46 3.37 -10.27
CA ILE A 44 10.70 2.37 -9.52
C ILE A 44 11.50 1.06 -9.44
N GLU A 45 11.75 0.59 -8.22
CA GLU A 45 12.42 -0.69 -7.94
C GLU A 45 11.38 -1.77 -7.63
N LEU A 46 10.97 -2.51 -8.66
CA LEU A 46 10.02 -3.61 -8.48
C LEU A 46 10.67 -4.83 -7.80
N PRO A 47 9.88 -5.68 -7.13
CA PRO A 47 10.32 -6.96 -6.58
C PRO A 47 11.02 -7.83 -7.64
N ALA A 48 12.02 -8.60 -7.21
CA ALA A 48 12.82 -9.44 -8.11
C ALA A 48 12.01 -10.53 -8.82
N ASP A 49 10.83 -10.89 -8.29
CA ASP A 49 9.88 -11.85 -8.83
C ASP A 49 8.77 -11.20 -9.67
N ALA A 50 8.87 -9.90 -9.98
CA ALA A 50 7.91 -9.23 -10.84
C ALA A 50 7.87 -9.86 -12.25
N PRO A 51 6.67 -10.20 -12.78
CA PRO A 51 6.54 -10.89 -14.06
C PRO A 51 6.88 -9.98 -15.23
N LEU A 52 7.94 -10.31 -15.96
CA LEU A 52 8.38 -9.54 -17.13
C LEU A 52 7.32 -9.53 -18.24
N GLY A 53 7.14 -8.37 -18.86
CA GLY A 53 6.20 -8.18 -19.98
C GLY A 53 4.75 -7.89 -19.56
N THR A 54 4.43 -7.97 -18.28
CA THR A 54 3.11 -7.60 -17.74
C THR A 54 2.95 -6.08 -17.72
N ASP A 55 1.74 -5.58 -18.03
CA ASP A 55 1.45 -4.16 -17.87
C ASP A 55 1.59 -3.76 -16.39
N ILE A 56 2.24 -2.63 -16.15
CA ILE A 56 2.44 -2.10 -14.80
C ILE A 56 1.10 -1.76 -14.13
N ARG A 57 0.09 -1.33 -14.91
CA ARG A 57 -1.26 -1.05 -14.40
C ARG A 57 -1.92 -2.30 -13.84
N GLU A 58 -1.77 -3.42 -14.54
CA GLU A 58 -2.31 -4.71 -14.08
C GLU A 58 -1.52 -5.28 -12.89
N TYR A 59 -0.19 -5.12 -12.90
CA TYR A 59 0.69 -5.61 -11.85
C TYR A 59 0.50 -4.85 -10.53
N LEU A 60 0.55 -3.51 -10.58
CA LEU A 60 0.39 -2.64 -9.40
C LEU A 60 -1.08 -2.33 -9.07
N LYS A 61 -2.03 -2.80 -9.86
CA LYS A 61 -3.48 -2.52 -9.70
C LYS A 61 -3.79 -1.02 -9.73
N LEU A 62 -3.21 -0.30 -10.70
CA LEU A 62 -3.36 1.16 -10.82
C LEU A 62 -4.74 1.61 -11.32
N ASP A 63 -5.52 0.72 -11.92
CA ASP A 63 -6.91 0.98 -12.30
C ASP A 63 -7.83 0.86 -11.07
N ASP A 64 -7.53 1.63 -10.02
CA ASP A 64 -8.25 1.72 -8.76
C ASP A 64 -8.58 3.19 -8.43
N ASN A 65 -9.51 3.42 -7.50
CA ASN A 65 -9.97 4.76 -7.14
C ASN A 65 -9.88 5.00 -5.64
N THR A 66 -9.32 6.15 -5.27
CA THR A 66 -9.44 6.67 -3.90
C THR A 66 -10.79 7.36 -3.72
N ILE A 67 -11.60 6.85 -2.81
CA ILE A 67 -12.91 7.41 -2.48
C ILE A 67 -12.84 8.08 -1.12
N GLU A 68 -12.97 9.40 -1.10
CA GLU A 68 -13.07 10.19 0.13
C GLU A 68 -14.54 10.31 0.57
N ILE A 69 -14.82 9.96 1.84
CA ILE A 69 -16.17 10.04 2.41
C ILE A 69 -16.19 10.91 3.67
N SER A 70 -17.24 11.70 3.83
CA SER A 70 -17.50 12.44 5.06
C SER A 70 -18.26 11.55 6.05
N VAL A 71 -17.64 11.25 7.19
CA VAL A 71 -18.23 10.39 8.23
C VAL A 71 -18.79 11.27 9.35
N THR A 72 -20.09 11.15 9.62
CA THR A 72 -20.73 11.88 10.74
C THR A 72 -20.37 11.25 12.09
N PRO A 73 -20.41 12.00 13.21
CA PRO A 73 -19.93 11.52 14.51
C PRO A 73 -20.60 10.25 15.04
N ASN A 74 -21.81 9.92 14.59
CA ASN A 74 -22.53 8.72 14.97
C ASN A 74 -22.05 7.44 14.27
N ARG A 75 -21.18 7.54 13.26
CA ARG A 75 -20.67 6.41 12.45
C ARG A 75 -19.18 6.13 12.70
N ALA A 76 -18.79 6.09 13.97
CA ALA A 76 -17.41 5.77 14.36
C ALA A 76 -16.94 4.39 13.85
N ASP A 77 -17.89 3.48 13.55
CA ASP A 77 -17.63 2.19 12.92
C ASP A 77 -17.04 2.33 11.51
N CYS A 78 -17.35 3.40 10.77
CA CYS A 78 -16.93 3.62 9.38
C CYS A 78 -15.56 4.29 9.21
N LEU A 79 -14.76 4.43 10.29
CA LEU A 79 -13.41 5.02 10.23
C LEU A 79 -12.32 4.03 9.81
N GLY A 80 -12.70 2.85 9.32
CA GLY A 80 -11.78 1.86 8.76
C GLY A 80 -12.47 1.00 7.72
N ILE A 81 -11.65 0.30 6.91
CA ILE A 81 -12.12 -0.49 5.76
C ILE A 81 -13.18 -1.52 6.17
N ILE A 82 -13.00 -2.23 7.28
CA ILE A 82 -13.97 -3.25 7.74
C ILE A 82 -15.36 -2.67 8.01
N GLY A 83 -15.44 -1.45 8.54
CA GLY A 83 -16.73 -0.82 8.83
C GLY A 83 -17.46 -0.35 7.59
N VAL A 84 -16.73 0.32 6.68
CA VAL A 84 -17.27 0.74 5.39
C VAL A 84 -17.70 -0.48 4.57
N ALA A 85 -16.84 -1.51 4.47
CA ALA A 85 -17.14 -2.75 3.75
C ALA A 85 -18.36 -3.48 4.34
N ARG A 86 -18.52 -3.48 5.67
CA ARG A 86 -19.70 -4.06 6.34
C ARG A 86 -20.99 -3.34 5.93
N ASP A 87 -20.98 -2.01 5.88
CA ASP A 87 -22.15 -1.22 5.47
C ASP A 87 -22.51 -1.52 4.00
N VAL A 88 -21.52 -1.55 3.12
CA VAL A 88 -21.68 -1.92 1.70
C VAL A 88 -22.23 -3.35 1.56
N ALA A 89 -21.71 -4.30 2.34
CA ALA A 89 -22.17 -5.69 2.32
C ALA A 89 -23.65 -5.82 2.71
N VAL A 90 -24.08 -5.11 3.76
CA VAL A 90 -25.49 -5.09 4.21
C VAL A 90 -26.40 -4.49 3.15
N LEU A 91 -26.02 -3.34 2.57
CA LEU A 91 -26.81 -2.67 1.53
C LEU A 91 -27.02 -3.56 0.29
N ASN A 92 -25.99 -4.32 -0.09
CA ASN A 92 -26.03 -5.21 -1.24
C ASN A 92 -26.52 -6.62 -0.92
N LYS A 93 -26.85 -6.92 0.35
CA LYS A 93 -27.20 -8.28 0.83
C LYS A 93 -26.15 -9.33 0.45
N ALA A 94 -24.88 -8.93 0.46
CA ALA A 94 -23.75 -9.76 0.14
C ALA A 94 -23.04 -10.22 1.43
N PRO A 95 -22.38 -11.40 1.43
CA PRO A 95 -21.52 -11.79 2.54
C PRO A 95 -20.32 -10.84 2.65
N LEU A 96 -19.93 -10.51 3.88
CA LEU A 96 -18.66 -9.82 4.13
C LEU A 96 -17.52 -10.84 4.14
N GLN A 97 -16.50 -10.63 3.32
CA GLN A 97 -15.29 -11.44 3.33
C GLN A 97 -14.23 -10.77 4.21
N GLU A 98 -13.92 -11.40 5.35
CA GLU A 98 -12.89 -10.93 6.28
C GLU A 98 -11.57 -11.67 6.04
N PRO A 99 -10.42 -11.01 6.23
CA PRO A 99 -9.12 -11.69 6.17
C PRO A 99 -8.98 -12.67 7.33
N GLU A 100 -8.34 -13.81 7.08
CA GLU A 100 -7.98 -14.75 8.14
C GLU A 100 -6.90 -14.13 9.04
N MET A 101 -7.17 -14.05 10.35
CA MET A 101 -6.26 -13.49 11.35
C MET A 101 -5.97 -14.54 12.42
N ALA A 102 -5.08 -15.48 12.12
CA ALA A 102 -4.67 -16.52 13.05
C ALA A 102 -3.84 -15.94 14.22
N PRO A 103 -4.06 -16.39 15.46
CA PRO A 103 -3.19 -16.04 16.58
C PRO A 103 -1.76 -16.47 16.34
N VAL A 104 -0.79 -15.59 16.63
CA VAL A 104 0.64 -15.92 16.52
C VAL A 104 1.13 -16.47 17.85
N THR A 105 1.59 -17.72 17.85
CA THR A 105 2.17 -18.38 19.03
C THR A 105 3.45 -17.68 19.49
N ALA A 106 3.56 -17.42 20.80
CA ALA A 106 4.76 -16.84 21.39
C ALA A 106 5.94 -17.83 21.32
N THR A 107 7.09 -17.35 20.85
CA THR A 107 8.35 -18.12 20.80
C THR A 107 9.35 -17.71 21.89
N ILE A 108 9.05 -16.63 22.61
CA ILE A 108 9.78 -16.11 23.76
C ILE A 108 8.81 -15.87 24.91
N SER A 109 9.31 -15.88 26.15
CA SER A 109 8.52 -15.64 27.36
C SER A 109 8.67 -14.24 27.94
N ASP A 110 9.47 -13.39 27.29
CA ASP A 110 9.73 -12.02 27.71
C ASP A 110 8.46 -11.19 27.83
N THR A 111 8.35 -10.46 28.94
CA THR A 111 7.24 -9.54 29.21
C THR A 111 7.76 -8.29 29.91
N LEU A 112 6.93 -7.24 29.92
CA LEU A 112 7.16 -6.02 30.69
C LEU A 112 6.01 -5.84 31.68
N PRO A 113 6.27 -5.44 32.94
CA PRO A 113 5.21 -5.11 33.86
C PRO A 113 4.47 -3.87 33.36
N ILE A 114 3.17 -4.02 33.09
CA ILE A 114 2.29 -2.94 32.65
C ILE A 114 1.19 -2.77 33.70
N THR A 115 1.03 -1.54 34.20
CA THR A 115 -0.04 -1.18 35.13
C THR A 115 -0.85 -0.03 34.53
N VAL A 116 -2.17 -0.20 34.44
CA VAL A 116 -3.08 0.85 33.98
C VAL A 116 -3.66 1.54 35.21
N ALA A 117 -3.16 2.73 35.52
CA ALA A 117 -3.58 3.48 36.72
C ALA A 117 -5.00 4.08 36.61
N ALA A 118 -5.46 4.36 35.39
CA ALA A 118 -6.77 4.95 35.11
C ALA A 118 -7.62 3.98 34.27
N ALA A 119 -8.11 2.92 34.90
CA ALA A 119 -8.86 1.85 34.22
C ALA A 119 -10.16 2.35 33.56
N ASP A 120 -10.79 3.40 34.11
CA ASP A 120 -12.00 4.00 33.52
C ASP A 120 -11.71 4.68 32.17
N ALA A 121 -10.52 5.26 32.00
CA ALA A 121 -10.10 5.92 30.76
C ALA A 121 -9.49 4.92 29.75
N CYS A 122 -8.88 3.85 30.23
CA CYS A 122 -8.29 2.80 29.41
C CYS A 122 -8.71 1.42 29.94
N PRO A 123 -9.92 0.95 29.58
CA PRO A 123 -10.46 -0.31 30.11
C PRO A 123 -9.72 -1.54 29.57
N ARG A 124 -8.93 -1.39 28.51
CA ARG A 124 -8.16 -2.46 27.90
C ARG A 124 -6.87 -1.92 27.28
N TYR A 125 -5.74 -2.49 27.71
CA TYR A 125 -4.43 -2.26 27.12
C TYR A 125 -3.79 -3.62 26.79
N LEU A 126 -3.26 -3.78 25.59
CA LEU A 126 -2.57 -4.99 25.14
C LEU A 126 -1.12 -4.64 24.83
N GLY A 127 -0.18 -5.25 25.55
CA GLY A 127 1.25 -5.14 25.30
C GLY A 127 1.80 -6.44 24.72
N ARG A 128 2.70 -6.33 23.74
CA ARG A 128 3.41 -7.47 23.16
C ARG A 128 4.87 -7.09 22.91
N LEU A 129 5.79 -7.93 23.36
CA LEU A 129 7.22 -7.69 23.20
C LEU A 129 7.73 -8.51 22.02
N GLU A 130 8.33 -7.83 21.05
CA GLU A 130 8.96 -8.44 19.88
C GLU A 130 10.46 -8.09 19.89
N ARG A 131 11.34 -9.10 19.82
CA ARG A 131 12.80 -8.92 19.89
C ARG A 131 13.44 -9.06 18.52
N ARG A 132 14.62 -8.43 18.37
CA ARG A 132 15.53 -8.58 17.22
C ARG A 132 14.89 -8.20 15.87
N LEU A 133 14.07 -7.15 15.88
CA LEU A 133 13.48 -6.58 14.67
C LEU A 133 14.52 -5.85 13.83
N LYS A 134 14.44 -6.01 12.50
CA LYS A 134 15.22 -5.22 11.54
C LYS A 134 14.44 -3.95 11.20
N VAL A 135 14.67 -2.87 11.94
CA VAL A 135 13.93 -1.59 11.76
C VAL A 135 14.15 -0.95 10.39
N ARG A 136 15.28 -1.22 9.74
CA ARG A 136 15.61 -0.71 8.39
C ARG A 136 15.14 -1.62 7.26
N ALA A 137 14.32 -2.63 7.54
CA ALA A 137 13.75 -3.46 6.48
C ALA A 137 12.82 -2.60 5.61
N PRO A 138 12.85 -2.74 4.27
CA PRO A 138 11.95 -2.02 3.39
C PRO A 138 10.49 -2.46 3.63
N THR A 139 9.56 -1.52 3.50
CA THR A 139 8.12 -1.85 3.56
C THR A 139 7.72 -2.49 2.23
N PRO A 140 6.97 -3.61 2.24
CA PRO A 140 6.49 -4.23 1.01
C PRO A 140 5.61 -3.26 0.21
N GLU A 141 5.80 -3.21 -1.11
CA GLU A 141 5.09 -2.26 -2.00
C GLU A 141 3.57 -2.33 -1.87
N GLY A 142 2.99 -3.53 -1.76
CA GLY A 142 1.55 -3.71 -1.62
C GLY A 142 0.97 -3.12 -0.32
N LEU A 143 1.78 -2.95 0.73
CA LEU A 143 1.36 -2.23 1.93
C LEU A 143 1.50 -0.71 1.73
N THR A 144 2.61 -0.27 1.13
CA THR A 144 2.83 1.15 0.81
C THR A 144 1.71 1.70 -0.09
N ALA A 145 1.33 0.97 -1.13
CA ALA A 145 0.26 1.36 -2.05
C ALA A 145 -1.11 1.51 -1.37
N ARG A 146 -1.36 0.81 -0.26
CA ARG A 146 -2.62 0.91 0.51
C ARG A 146 -2.64 2.07 1.52
N LEU A 147 -1.47 2.65 1.80
CA LEU A 147 -1.29 3.73 2.78
C LEU A 147 -1.10 5.10 2.12
N LEU A 148 -0.80 5.12 0.83
CA LEU A 148 -0.78 6.31 -0.02
C LEU A 148 -2.21 6.76 -0.36
#